data_AF-A0A2E8RY25-F1
#
_entry.id   AF-A0A2E8RY25-F1
#
_cell.length_a   1.000
_cell.length_b   1.000
_cell.length_c   1.000
_cell.angle_alpha   90.00
_cell.angle_beta   90.00
_cell.angle_gamma   90.00
#
_symmetry.space_group_name_H-M   'P 1'
#
loop_
_entity.id
_entity.type
_entity.pdbx_description
1 polymer ?
#
loop_
_entity_poly.entity_id
_entity_poly.type
_entity_poly.pdbx_seq_one_letter_code
_entity_poly.pdbx_strand_id
1 'polypeptide(L)'
;MRRMTPVIFSLFLLFLSASAQAEPATLVYLNGKATPVFFNDGDSFRVLAGPLAGSKARLQGFNSLESYGAVHSWGTWHARELYVNAKLATLNARKGVWNCTSDMKRDTYGRILWDCPDLAVDQIKKGLAHAMTVTSDPASPVLLSAQKEAIDNRRGMWAHGVPEYVLTSLHSIEERPGQSQTYNRLVSSQDGHSKKWKHSNRYSECQKVCHETGACVVYVDYRRRFGTAKAKCLK
;
A
#
# COMPACT_ATOMS: atom_id res chain seq x y z
N MET A 1 -51.59 13.12 -57.58
CA MET A 1 -50.61 12.11 -57.13
C MET A 1 -49.75 12.70 -56.00
N ARG A 2 -49.76 12.02 -54.84
CA ARG A 2 -48.91 12.11 -53.62
C ARG A 2 -48.29 13.46 -53.20
N ARG A 3 -48.87 14.05 -52.14
CA ARG A 3 -48.22 15.03 -51.25
C ARG A 3 -47.27 14.31 -50.29
N MET A 4 -46.01 14.76 -50.21
CA MET A 4 -45.02 14.31 -49.23
C MET A 4 -45.23 15.04 -47.90
N THR A 5 -45.30 14.27 -46.81
CA THR A 5 -45.28 14.76 -45.43
C THR A 5 -43.84 14.67 -44.90
N PRO A 6 -43.27 15.72 -44.29
CA PRO A 6 -41.99 15.59 -43.61
C PRO A 6 -42.22 14.99 -42.21
N VAL A 7 -41.59 13.85 -41.93
CA VAL A 7 -41.46 13.29 -40.59
C VAL A 7 -40.39 14.08 -39.86
N ILE A 8 -40.80 14.85 -38.84
CA ILE A 8 -39.90 15.51 -37.90
C ILE A 8 -39.30 14.42 -37.00
N PHE A 9 -38.02 14.12 -37.21
CA PHE A 9 -37.25 13.21 -36.36
C PHE A 9 -36.79 14.00 -35.12
N SER A 10 -37.55 13.94 -34.03
CA SER A 10 -37.15 14.47 -32.73
C SER A 10 -36.00 13.64 -32.17
N LEU A 11 -34.77 14.12 -32.36
CA LEU A 11 -33.57 13.54 -31.79
C LEU A 11 -33.53 13.83 -30.27
N PHE A 12 -33.97 12.87 -29.47
CA PHE A 12 -33.76 12.87 -28.02
C PHE A 12 -32.25 12.73 -27.72
N LEU A 13 -31.56 13.86 -27.56
CA LEU A 13 -30.22 13.91 -26.97
C LEU A 13 -30.33 13.64 -25.47
N LEU A 14 -30.31 12.36 -25.10
CA LEU A 14 -30.02 11.93 -23.73
C LEU A 14 -28.56 12.28 -23.44
N PHE A 15 -28.35 13.42 -22.79
CA PHE A 15 -27.09 13.75 -22.13
C PHE A 15 -26.85 12.74 -21.01
N LEU A 16 -26.12 11.66 -21.34
CA LEU A 16 -25.44 10.83 -20.37
C LEU A 16 -24.34 11.68 -19.72
N SER A 17 -24.72 12.46 -18.71
CA SER A 17 -23.77 13.03 -17.75
C SER A 17 -23.10 11.85 -17.05
N ALA A 18 -21.94 11.44 -17.56
CA ALA A 18 -21.00 10.61 -16.82
C ALA A 18 -20.50 11.46 -15.65
N SER A 19 -21.27 11.51 -14.57
CA SER A 19 -20.78 11.99 -13.29
C SER A 19 -19.68 11.02 -12.87
N ALA A 20 -18.43 11.44 -13.08
CA ALA A 20 -17.28 10.83 -12.42
C ALA A 20 -17.58 10.91 -10.91
N GLN A 21 -18.05 9.82 -10.31
CA GLN A 21 -18.23 9.77 -8.87
C GLN A 21 -16.88 10.10 -8.24
N ALA A 22 -16.84 11.19 -7.48
CA ALA A 22 -15.69 11.49 -6.64
C ALA A 22 -15.42 10.27 -5.77
N GLU A 23 -14.17 9.80 -5.72
CA GLU A 23 -13.82 8.69 -4.84
C GLU A 23 -14.21 9.06 -3.40
N PRO A 24 -14.94 8.18 -2.68
CA PRO A 24 -15.49 8.53 -1.39
C PRO A 24 -14.36 8.84 -0.40
N ALA A 25 -14.51 9.97 0.30
CA ALA A 25 -13.60 10.33 1.38
C ALA A 25 -13.82 9.41 2.59
N THR A 26 -12.74 9.07 3.27
CA THR A 26 -12.75 8.33 4.52
C THR A 26 -12.64 9.29 5.70
N LEU A 27 -13.39 9.04 6.77
CA LEU A 27 -13.30 9.83 8.00
C LEU A 27 -12.14 9.34 8.87
N VAL A 28 -11.19 10.22 9.17
CA VAL A 28 -10.10 9.95 10.12
C VAL A 28 -9.99 11.10 11.13
N TYR A 29 -9.89 10.78 12.41
CA TYR A 29 -9.64 11.75 13.47
C TYR A 29 -8.13 11.99 13.58
N LEU A 30 -7.65 13.10 13.02
CA LEU A 30 -6.24 13.52 13.07
C LEU A 30 -6.01 14.43 14.28
N ASN A 31 -5.27 13.96 15.28
CA ASN A 31 -5.09 14.65 16.57
C ASN A 31 -6.45 15.07 17.17
N GLY A 32 -7.44 14.17 17.12
CA GLY A 32 -8.80 14.40 17.62
C GLY A 32 -9.73 15.18 16.67
N LYS A 33 -9.23 15.69 15.53
CA LYS A 33 -10.06 16.43 14.56
C LYS A 33 -10.55 15.53 13.43
N ALA A 34 -11.88 15.39 13.33
CA ALA A 34 -12.55 14.74 12.20
C ALA A 34 -12.09 15.37 10.86
N THR A 35 -11.42 14.58 10.03
CA THR A 35 -10.78 15.04 8.80
C THR A 35 -11.05 14.06 7.65
N PRO A 36 -11.53 14.54 6.49
CA PRO A 36 -11.68 13.68 5.32
C PRO A 36 -10.32 13.39 4.68
N VAL A 37 -10.06 12.11 4.40
CA VAL A 37 -8.84 11.64 3.76
C VAL A 37 -9.14 10.73 2.58
N PHE A 38 -8.14 10.52 1.72
CA PHE A 38 -8.16 9.55 0.64
C PHE A 38 -7.00 8.56 0.81
N PHE A 39 -7.31 7.29 1.07
CA PHE A 39 -6.31 6.22 1.12
C PHE A 39 -5.83 5.84 -0.28
N ASN A 40 -4.53 5.98 -0.53
CA ASN A 40 -3.89 5.56 -1.78
C ASN A 40 -3.45 4.08 -1.75
N ASP A 41 -3.23 3.54 -0.55
CA ASP A 41 -2.96 2.13 -0.27
C ASP A 41 -3.40 1.80 1.17
N GLY A 42 -2.99 0.64 1.71
CA GLY A 42 -3.40 0.20 3.04
C GLY A 42 -2.75 0.94 4.22
N ASP A 43 -1.68 1.71 3.99
CA ASP A 43 -0.88 2.34 5.03
C ASP A 43 -0.46 3.80 4.74
N SER A 44 -1.10 4.43 3.76
CA SER A 44 -0.86 5.81 3.37
C SER A 44 -2.16 6.46 2.88
N PHE A 45 -2.34 7.73 3.24
CA PHE A 45 -3.47 8.54 2.76
C PHE A 45 -3.04 9.96 2.40
N ARG A 46 -3.94 10.69 1.74
CA ARG A 46 -3.86 12.13 1.50
C ARG A 46 -4.96 12.85 2.25
N VAL A 47 -4.63 13.96 2.89
CA VAL A 47 -5.63 14.80 3.55
C VAL A 47 -6.37 15.63 2.51
N LEU A 48 -7.70 15.61 2.53
CA LEU A 48 -8.54 16.27 1.52
C LEU A 48 -8.97 17.69 1.91
N ALA A 49 -9.08 17.98 3.20
CA ALA A 49 -9.56 19.28 3.68
C ALA A 49 -8.92 19.72 4.99
N GLY A 50 -9.09 21.00 5.33
CA GLY A 50 -8.57 21.61 6.56
C GLY A 50 -7.10 22.05 6.46
N PRO A 51 -6.47 22.40 7.60
CA PRO A 51 -5.12 22.99 7.62
C PRO A 51 -4.01 22.10 7.04
N LEU A 52 -4.25 20.78 6.96
CA LEU A 52 -3.31 19.80 6.41
C LEU A 52 -3.67 19.36 4.99
N ALA A 53 -4.64 20.00 4.32
CA ALA A 53 -5.08 19.64 2.98
C ALA A 53 -3.90 19.50 1.99
N GLY A 54 -3.94 18.46 1.16
CA GLY A 54 -2.90 18.14 0.19
C GLY A 54 -1.67 17.42 0.78
N SER A 55 -1.53 17.38 2.11
CA SER A 55 -0.45 16.62 2.74
C SER A 55 -0.60 15.11 2.52
N LYS A 56 0.54 14.42 2.49
CA LYS A 56 0.64 12.96 2.38
C LYS A 56 0.96 12.39 3.76
N ALA A 57 0.33 11.28 4.10
CA ALA A 57 0.57 10.54 5.32
C ALA A 57 1.31 9.23 5.04
N ARG A 58 2.14 8.80 5.99
CA ARG A 58 2.62 7.42 6.12
C ARG A 58 2.25 6.94 7.52
N LEU A 59 1.55 5.81 7.58
CA LEU A 59 1.17 5.19 8.84
C LEU A 59 2.34 4.41 9.42
N GLN A 60 2.54 4.57 10.73
CA GLN A 60 3.61 3.92 11.49
C GLN A 60 3.12 2.61 12.12
N GLY A 61 4.07 1.76 12.52
CA GLY A 61 3.81 0.52 13.27
C GLY A 61 3.42 -0.69 12.41
N PHE A 62 3.00 -0.48 11.16
CA PHE A 62 2.63 -1.56 10.26
C PHE A 62 2.97 -1.25 8.79
N ASN A 63 2.90 -2.27 7.94
CA ASN A 63 3.01 -2.11 6.50
C ASN A 63 2.04 -3.06 5.79
N SER A 64 1.25 -2.51 4.85
CA SER A 64 0.53 -3.33 3.88
C SER A 64 1.46 -3.69 2.73
N LEU A 65 1.17 -4.79 2.03
CA LEU A 65 1.88 -5.14 0.80
C LEU A 65 1.75 -4.03 -0.27
N GLU A 66 2.74 -3.97 -1.14
CA GLU A 66 2.79 -2.96 -2.20
C GLU A 66 1.58 -3.05 -3.13
N SER A 67 0.86 -1.94 -3.28
CA SER A 67 -0.40 -1.88 -4.01
C SER A 67 -0.25 -1.36 -5.45
N TYR A 68 0.98 -1.14 -5.92
CA TYR A 68 1.26 -0.70 -7.29
C TYR A 68 1.23 -1.83 -8.32
N GLY A 69 1.26 -3.10 -7.92
CA GLY A 69 1.04 -4.24 -8.79
C GLY A 69 1.29 -5.58 -8.12
N ALA A 70 1.11 -6.67 -8.86
CA ALA A 70 1.36 -8.03 -8.41
C ALA A 70 2.86 -8.34 -8.31
N VAL A 71 3.51 -7.79 -7.28
CA VAL A 71 4.97 -7.88 -7.14
C VAL A 71 5.44 -8.84 -6.05
N HIS A 72 4.66 -9.07 -5.01
CA HIS A 72 5.04 -9.95 -3.90
C HIS A 72 4.73 -11.41 -4.20
N SER A 73 5.57 -12.33 -3.74
CA SER A 73 5.28 -13.79 -3.72
C SER A 73 6.10 -14.51 -2.65
N TRP A 74 5.51 -15.50 -1.98
CA TRP A 74 6.17 -16.49 -1.13
C TRP A 74 5.28 -17.72 -0.97
N GLY A 75 5.84 -18.82 -0.48
CA GLY A 75 5.10 -20.07 -0.32
C GLY A 75 4.43 -20.49 -1.62
N THR A 76 3.14 -20.83 -1.56
CA THR A 76 2.33 -21.17 -2.74
C THR A 76 1.47 -20.01 -3.25
N TRP A 77 1.72 -18.77 -2.81
CA TRP A 77 1.00 -17.61 -3.33
C TRP A 77 1.38 -17.30 -4.78
N HIS A 78 0.38 -17.09 -5.64
CA HIS A 78 0.56 -16.32 -6.84
C HIS A 78 0.59 -14.82 -6.53
N ALA A 79 1.42 -14.06 -7.25
CA ALA A 79 1.61 -12.64 -6.97
C ALA A 79 0.33 -11.80 -7.11
N ARG A 80 -0.60 -12.23 -7.97
CA ARG A 80 -1.92 -11.59 -8.12
C ARG A 80 -2.80 -11.77 -6.88
N GLU A 81 -2.67 -12.86 -6.15
CA GLU A 81 -3.48 -13.10 -4.95
C GLU A 81 -3.00 -12.23 -3.78
N LEU A 82 -1.68 -12.11 -3.61
CA LEU A 82 -1.11 -11.15 -2.66
C LEU A 82 -1.42 -9.70 -3.04
N TYR A 83 -1.53 -9.41 -4.34
CA TYR A 83 -2.01 -8.11 -4.80
C TYR A 83 -3.47 -7.85 -4.39
N VAL A 84 -4.33 -8.86 -4.43
CA VAL A 84 -5.69 -8.75 -3.91
C VAL A 84 -5.67 -8.41 -2.42
N ASN A 85 -4.82 -9.05 -1.61
CA ASN A 85 -4.64 -8.69 -0.19
C ASN A 85 -4.23 -7.21 -0.02
N ALA A 86 -3.29 -6.70 -0.83
CA ALA A 86 -2.90 -5.29 -0.82
C ALA A 86 -4.08 -4.34 -1.14
N LYS A 87 -4.96 -4.74 -2.08
CA LYS A 87 -6.17 -3.97 -2.41
C LYS A 87 -7.25 -4.07 -1.34
N LEU A 88 -7.40 -5.23 -0.71
CA LEU A 88 -8.29 -5.40 0.43
C LEU A 88 -7.83 -4.54 1.61
N ALA A 89 -6.52 -4.41 1.86
CA ALA A 89 -5.99 -3.47 2.86
C ALA A 89 -6.44 -2.03 2.57
N THR A 90 -6.34 -1.60 1.31
CA THR A 90 -6.79 -0.26 0.89
C THR A 90 -8.30 -0.09 1.09
N LEU A 91 -9.09 -1.09 0.70
CA LEU A 91 -10.55 -1.07 0.85
C LEU A 91 -10.97 -1.04 2.33
N ASN A 92 -10.30 -1.81 3.17
CA ASN A 92 -10.55 -1.87 4.60
C ASN A 92 -10.28 -0.51 5.24
N ALA A 93 -9.12 0.08 4.96
CA ALA A 93 -8.79 1.44 5.41
C ALA A 93 -9.84 2.45 4.94
N ARG A 94 -10.37 2.34 3.71
CA ARG A 94 -11.37 3.28 3.19
C ARG A 94 -12.74 3.22 3.86
N LYS A 95 -13.14 2.03 4.33
CA LYS A 95 -14.48 1.77 4.88
C LYS A 95 -14.61 2.08 6.37
N GLY A 96 -13.50 2.20 7.09
CA GLY A 96 -13.52 2.42 8.54
C GLY A 96 -13.55 3.89 8.94
N VAL A 97 -13.53 4.08 10.26
CA VAL A 97 -13.32 5.35 10.93
C VAL A 97 -12.15 5.14 11.88
N TRP A 98 -11.11 5.96 11.75
CA TRP A 98 -9.83 5.70 12.41
C TRP A 98 -9.36 6.88 13.23
N ASN A 99 -8.63 6.61 14.30
CA ASN A 99 -8.08 7.61 15.20
C ASN A 99 -6.57 7.63 15.08
N CYS A 100 -6.03 8.78 14.70
CA CYS A 100 -4.62 8.93 14.43
C CYS A 100 -4.03 10.11 15.20
N THR A 101 -2.80 9.95 15.68
CA THR A 101 -2.01 10.99 16.33
C THR A 101 -0.68 11.20 15.60
N SER A 102 -0.13 12.41 15.72
CA SER A 102 1.16 12.75 15.11
C SER A 102 1.82 13.91 15.83
N ASP A 103 3.14 13.83 15.95
CA ASP A 103 4.03 14.93 16.34
C ASP A 103 4.48 15.77 15.13
N MET A 104 3.85 15.57 13.97
CA MET A 104 4.10 16.24 12.70
C MET A 104 5.47 15.97 12.07
N LYS A 105 6.22 14.99 12.57
CA LYS A 105 7.45 14.52 11.90
C LYS A 105 7.17 14.00 10.51
N ARG A 106 8.18 14.10 9.65
CA ARG A 106 8.12 13.65 8.26
C ARG A 106 9.14 12.57 7.99
N ASP A 107 8.80 11.66 7.10
CA ASP A 107 9.76 10.73 6.53
C ASP A 107 10.65 11.39 5.47
N THR A 108 11.59 10.61 4.92
CA THR A 108 12.50 11.05 3.85
C THR A 108 11.80 11.44 2.56
N TYR A 109 10.53 11.09 2.39
CA TYR A 109 9.70 11.43 1.22
C TYR A 109 8.76 12.61 1.50
N GLY A 110 8.89 13.26 2.65
CA GLY A 110 8.08 14.41 3.06
C GLY A 110 6.67 14.06 3.53
N ARG A 111 6.36 12.77 3.74
CA ARG A 111 5.05 12.33 4.27
C ARG A 111 5.01 12.54 5.77
N ILE A 112 3.92 13.09 6.29
CA ILE A 112 3.68 13.21 7.73
C ILE A 112 3.51 11.81 8.30
N LEU A 113 4.18 11.53 9.40
CA LEU A 113 4.11 10.26 10.09
C LEU A 113 2.94 10.27 11.06
N TRP A 114 2.00 9.33 10.88
CA TRP A 114 0.84 9.18 11.74
C TRP A 114 0.85 7.83 12.44
N ASP A 115 0.56 7.82 13.73
CA ASP A 115 0.23 6.61 14.47
C ASP A 115 -1.30 6.45 14.47
N CYS A 116 -1.80 5.34 13.94
CA CYS A 116 -3.24 5.03 13.85
C CYS A 116 -3.47 3.63 14.46
N PRO A 117 -3.46 3.50 15.80
CA PRO A 117 -3.38 2.20 16.45
C PRO A 117 -4.59 1.29 16.16
N ASP A 118 -5.78 1.87 16.03
CA ASP A 118 -7.01 1.12 15.74
C ASP A 118 -6.99 0.52 14.32
N LEU A 119 -6.60 1.31 13.32
CA LEU A 119 -6.40 0.84 11.95
C LEU A 119 -5.26 -0.20 11.86
N ALA A 120 -4.14 0.05 12.53
CA ALA A 120 -2.99 -0.85 12.52
C ALA A 120 -3.37 -2.25 13.05
N VAL A 121 -4.03 -2.30 14.21
CA VAL A 121 -4.50 -3.56 14.81
C VAL A 121 -5.50 -4.25 13.88
N ASP A 122 -6.46 -3.51 13.33
CA ASP A 122 -7.50 -4.09 12.46
C ASP A 122 -6.91 -4.68 11.16
N GLN A 123 -6.01 -3.95 10.48
CA GLN A 123 -5.33 -4.43 9.27
C GLN A 123 -4.53 -5.70 9.55
N ILE A 124 -3.75 -5.69 10.64
CA ILE A 124 -2.90 -6.82 11.01
C ILE A 124 -3.75 -8.04 11.39
N LYS A 125 -4.79 -7.88 12.22
CA LYS A 125 -5.68 -8.99 12.62
C LYS A 125 -6.39 -9.64 11.45
N LYS A 126 -6.68 -8.88 10.39
CA LYS A 126 -7.27 -9.40 9.14
C LYS A 126 -6.24 -10.04 8.20
N GLY A 127 -4.94 -9.97 8.52
CA GLY A 127 -3.86 -10.43 7.64
C GLY A 127 -3.68 -9.55 6.40
N LEU A 128 -4.11 -8.30 6.45
CA LEU A 128 -3.99 -7.33 5.35
C LEU A 128 -2.71 -6.48 5.44
N ALA A 129 -2.03 -6.57 6.58
CA ALA A 129 -0.76 -5.95 6.86
C ALA A 129 0.05 -6.80 7.84
N HIS A 130 1.31 -6.42 8.04
CA HIS A 130 2.18 -6.97 9.07
C HIS A 130 2.71 -5.84 9.98
N ALA A 131 3.01 -6.19 11.23
CA ALA A 131 3.68 -5.31 12.17
C ALA A 131 5.07 -4.92 11.64
N MET A 132 5.47 -3.67 11.87
CA MET A 132 6.72 -3.14 11.36
C MET A 132 7.26 -2.00 12.23
N THR A 133 8.55 -2.05 12.52
CA THR A 133 9.38 -0.87 12.81
C THR A 133 10.34 -0.61 11.65
N VAL A 134 10.81 0.63 11.51
CA VAL A 134 11.84 0.96 10.52
C VAL A 134 13.27 0.70 11.03
N THR A 135 13.40 0.40 12.33
CA THR A 135 14.64 0.17 13.08
C THR A 135 14.86 -1.33 13.33
N SER A 136 15.90 -1.68 14.07
CA SER A 136 16.15 -3.04 14.56
C SER A 136 15.31 -3.42 15.79
N ASP A 137 14.53 -2.48 16.32
CA ASP A 137 13.73 -2.73 17.52
C ASP A 137 12.47 -3.51 17.16
N PRO A 138 11.96 -4.37 18.06
CA PRO A 138 10.71 -5.08 17.82
C PRO A 138 9.52 -4.10 17.72
N ALA A 139 8.49 -4.51 17.00
CA ALA A 139 7.23 -3.77 16.94
C ALA A 139 6.49 -3.79 18.28
N SER A 140 5.49 -2.92 18.40
CA SER A 140 4.64 -2.86 19.60
C SER A 140 4.06 -4.24 19.95
N PRO A 141 4.09 -4.66 21.23
CA PRO A 141 3.53 -5.94 21.67
C PRO A 141 2.06 -6.14 21.26
N VAL A 142 1.28 -5.06 21.20
CA VAL A 142 -0.13 -5.10 20.76
C VAL A 142 -0.23 -5.52 19.29
N LEU A 143 0.64 -4.97 18.43
CA LEU A 143 0.67 -5.31 17.00
C LEU A 143 1.25 -6.71 16.77
N LEU A 144 2.22 -7.13 17.58
CA LEU A 144 2.76 -8.50 17.53
C LEU A 144 1.73 -9.54 17.96
N SER A 145 0.93 -9.25 18.98
CA SER A 145 -0.19 -10.12 19.37
C SER A 145 -1.22 -10.24 18.25
N ALA A 146 -1.61 -9.12 17.63
CA ALA A 146 -2.49 -9.11 16.46
C ALA A 146 -1.92 -9.92 15.27
N GLN A 147 -0.62 -9.77 15.00
CA GLN A 147 0.04 -10.49 13.91
C GLN A 147 0.09 -11.99 14.19
N LYS A 148 0.44 -12.38 15.41
CA LYS A 148 0.43 -13.77 15.85
C LYS A 148 -0.96 -14.38 15.67
N GLU A 149 -2.02 -13.69 16.10
CA GLU A 149 -3.40 -14.14 15.89
C GLU A 149 -3.69 -14.38 14.40
N ALA A 150 -3.32 -13.44 13.52
CA ALA A 150 -3.56 -13.55 12.09
C ALA A 150 -2.77 -14.70 11.44
N ILE A 151 -1.53 -14.92 11.87
CA ILE A 151 -0.66 -16.02 11.42
C ILE A 151 -1.23 -17.37 11.88
N ASP A 152 -1.56 -17.52 13.17
CA ASP A 152 -2.08 -18.76 13.74
C ASP A 152 -3.40 -19.16 13.05
N ASN A 153 -4.20 -18.18 12.64
CA ASN A 153 -5.45 -18.37 11.91
C ASN A 153 -5.31 -18.32 10.37
N ARG A 154 -4.08 -18.25 9.84
CA ARG A 154 -3.80 -18.24 8.39
C ARG A 154 -4.60 -17.19 7.61
N ARG A 155 -4.76 -15.99 8.17
CA ARG A 155 -5.59 -14.92 7.57
C ARG A 155 -4.82 -14.13 6.52
N GLY A 156 -5.53 -13.70 5.48
CA GLY A 156 -5.02 -12.77 4.47
C GLY A 156 -3.69 -13.24 3.88
N MET A 157 -2.66 -12.38 3.92
CA MET A 157 -1.33 -12.66 3.37
C MET A 157 -0.64 -13.90 3.97
N TRP A 158 -1.06 -14.38 5.14
CA TRP A 158 -0.46 -15.53 5.83
C TRP A 158 -1.02 -16.89 5.38
N ALA A 159 -2.07 -16.91 4.55
CA ALA A 159 -2.83 -18.13 4.29
C ALA A 159 -1.99 -19.25 3.64
N HIS A 160 -1.06 -18.90 2.75
CA HIS A 160 -0.24 -19.85 1.99
C HIS A 160 1.21 -19.93 2.51
N GLY A 161 1.41 -19.64 3.80
CA GLY A 161 2.69 -19.71 4.48
C GLY A 161 3.16 -18.35 4.99
N VAL A 162 4.10 -18.42 5.93
CA VAL A 162 4.70 -17.26 6.60
C VAL A 162 6.20 -17.28 6.29
N PRO A 163 6.71 -16.31 5.50
CA PRO A 163 8.15 -16.21 5.29
C PRO A 163 8.80 -15.71 6.59
N GLU A 164 10.05 -16.08 6.86
CA GLU A 164 10.78 -15.53 8.02
C GLU A 164 10.86 -14.00 7.96
N TYR A 165 11.04 -13.46 6.76
CA TYR A 165 11.05 -12.04 6.48
C TYR A 165 10.10 -11.70 5.34
N VAL A 166 9.28 -10.67 5.52
CA VAL A 166 8.60 -9.97 4.42
C VAL A 166 9.59 -9.02 3.75
N LEU A 167 9.85 -9.22 2.46
CA LEU A 167 10.63 -8.30 1.65
C LEU A 167 9.73 -7.11 1.26
N THR A 168 9.94 -5.95 1.89
CA THR A 168 9.03 -4.79 1.81
C THR A 168 9.51 -3.73 0.84
N SER A 169 10.81 -3.61 0.60
CA SER A 169 11.32 -2.70 -0.43
C SER A 169 12.56 -3.25 -1.13
N LEU A 170 12.63 -2.97 -2.43
CA LEU A 170 13.80 -3.20 -3.25
C LEU A 170 14.44 -1.88 -3.63
N HIS A 171 15.76 -1.83 -3.60
CA HIS A 171 16.54 -0.69 -4.05
C HIS A 171 17.69 -1.15 -4.92
N SER A 172 17.72 -0.72 -6.18
CA SER A 172 18.87 -0.96 -7.06
C SER A 172 19.99 0.05 -6.79
N ILE A 173 21.25 -0.32 -7.03
CA ILE A 173 22.38 0.61 -6.89
C ILE A 173 22.25 1.82 -7.83
N GLU A 174 21.56 1.67 -8.96
CA GLU A 174 21.33 2.74 -9.93
C GLU A 174 20.43 3.87 -9.38
N GLU A 175 19.64 3.59 -8.36
CA GLU A 175 18.82 4.59 -7.66
C GLU A 175 19.66 5.46 -6.70
N ARG A 176 20.94 5.15 -6.52
CA ARG A 176 21.85 5.82 -5.59
C ARG A 176 23.15 6.26 -6.28
N PRO A 177 23.11 7.21 -7.23
CA PRO A 177 24.31 7.74 -7.86
C PRO A 177 25.36 8.17 -6.83
N GLY A 178 26.61 7.74 -7.00
CA GLY A 178 27.72 8.06 -6.11
C GLY A 178 27.82 7.21 -4.83
N GLN A 179 26.93 6.23 -4.62
CA GLN A 179 27.05 5.28 -3.51
C GLN A 179 27.62 3.94 -3.99
N SER A 180 28.43 3.29 -3.14
CA SER A 180 28.99 1.96 -3.41
C SER A 180 28.05 0.81 -3.02
N GLN A 181 27.05 1.10 -2.17
CA GLN A 181 26.08 0.13 -1.69
C GLN A 181 24.68 0.72 -1.57
N THR A 182 23.70 -0.15 -1.67
CA THR A 182 22.30 0.09 -1.36
C THR A 182 21.77 -1.05 -0.49
N TYR A 183 20.48 -1.09 -0.18
CA TYR A 183 19.89 -2.19 0.57
C TYR A 183 18.45 -2.46 0.18
N ASN A 184 18.07 -3.73 0.21
CA ASN A 184 16.67 -4.13 0.29
C ASN A 184 16.20 -4.14 1.75
N ARG A 185 14.90 -3.90 2.00
CA ARG A 185 14.34 -3.95 3.36
C ARG A 185 13.62 -5.27 3.60
N LEU A 186 14.06 -5.95 4.64
CA LEU A 186 13.41 -7.11 5.22
C LEU A 186 12.69 -6.70 6.50
N VAL A 187 11.48 -7.21 6.73
CA VAL A 187 10.76 -7.06 8.00
C VAL A 187 10.46 -8.43 8.55
N SER A 188 10.89 -8.70 9.77
CA SER A 188 10.72 -9.99 10.44
C SER A 188 9.24 -10.28 10.67
N SER A 189 8.79 -11.48 10.27
CA SER A 189 7.44 -11.95 10.57
C SER A 189 7.27 -12.37 12.03
N GLN A 190 8.37 -12.48 12.79
CA GLN A 190 8.35 -12.89 14.20
C GLN A 190 8.07 -11.71 15.14
N ASP A 191 8.76 -10.59 14.93
CA ASP A 191 8.80 -9.46 15.86
C ASP A 191 8.75 -8.09 15.17
N GLY A 192 8.57 -8.04 13.84
CA GLY A 192 8.33 -6.81 13.09
C GLY A 192 9.55 -5.88 12.96
N HIS A 193 10.75 -6.27 13.41
CA HIS A 193 11.92 -5.44 13.22
C HIS A 193 12.34 -5.38 11.74
N SER A 194 12.95 -4.26 11.33
CA SER A 194 13.56 -4.12 10.01
C SER A 194 15.03 -4.54 9.99
N LYS A 195 15.41 -5.30 8.97
CA LYS A 195 16.80 -5.61 8.63
C LYS A 195 17.15 -5.06 7.24
N LYS A 196 18.33 -4.46 7.11
CA LYS A 196 18.87 -4.02 5.83
C LYS A 196 19.66 -5.15 5.19
N TRP A 197 19.17 -5.69 4.08
CA TRP A 197 19.92 -6.60 3.22
C TRP A 197 20.75 -5.78 2.23
N LYS A 198 21.99 -5.46 2.62
CA LYS A 198 22.90 -4.60 1.84
C LYS A 198 23.46 -5.34 0.63
N HIS A 199 23.59 -4.64 -0.49
CA HIS A 199 24.20 -5.16 -1.72
C HIS A 199 24.66 -4.03 -2.66
N SER A 200 25.37 -4.37 -3.73
CA SER A 200 25.74 -3.49 -4.84
C SER A 200 25.06 -3.87 -6.16
N ASN A 201 24.11 -4.81 -6.13
CA ASN A 201 23.42 -5.31 -7.32
C ASN A 201 22.65 -4.22 -8.10
N ARG A 202 22.73 -4.32 -9.43
CA ARG A 202 21.82 -3.66 -10.38
C ARG A 202 20.64 -4.58 -10.62
N TYR A 203 19.43 -4.03 -10.61
CA TYR A 203 18.22 -4.80 -10.88
C TYR A 203 17.62 -4.33 -12.19
N SER A 204 17.36 -5.27 -13.08
CA SER A 204 16.65 -4.97 -14.32
C SER A 204 15.18 -4.72 -14.03
N GLU A 205 14.52 -3.85 -14.81
CA GLU A 205 13.08 -3.66 -14.68
C GLU A 205 12.33 -5.00 -14.78
N CYS A 206 11.35 -5.19 -13.90
CA CYS A 206 10.54 -6.40 -13.80
C CYS A 206 11.32 -7.66 -13.36
N GLN A 207 12.55 -7.52 -12.86
CA GLN A 207 13.30 -8.62 -12.27
C GLN A 207 12.67 -9.09 -10.96
N LYS A 208 12.43 -10.39 -10.82
CA LYS A 208 12.05 -11.00 -9.54
C LYS A 208 13.30 -11.15 -8.66
N VAL A 209 13.29 -10.53 -7.49
CA VAL A 209 14.37 -10.62 -6.48
C VAL A 209 13.82 -11.37 -5.28
N CYS A 210 14.52 -12.43 -4.87
CA CYS A 210 14.11 -13.30 -3.77
C CYS A 210 15.16 -13.28 -2.65
N HIS A 211 14.68 -13.23 -1.41
CA HIS A 211 15.49 -13.54 -0.24
C HIS A 211 15.58 -15.06 -0.06
N GLU A 212 16.63 -15.55 0.60
CA GLU A 212 16.86 -16.99 0.84
C GLU A 212 15.72 -17.66 1.62
N THR A 213 14.97 -16.88 2.40
CA THR A 213 13.79 -17.34 3.17
C THR A 213 12.50 -17.41 2.36
N GLY A 214 12.59 -17.27 1.02
CA GLY A 214 11.51 -17.53 0.08
C GLY A 214 10.60 -16.34 -0.26
N ALA A 215 10.72 -15.21 0.42
CA ALA A 215 10.01 -13.99 0.06
C ALA A 215 10.65 -13.30 -1.15
N CYS A 216 9.84 -13.02 -2.17
CA CYS A 216 10.27 -12.33 -3.38
C CYS A 216 9.45 -11.09 -3.67
N VAL A 217 10.08 -10.13 -4.34
CA VAL A 217 9.46 -8.93 -4.89
C VAL A 217 9.94 -8.71 -6.32
N VAL A 218 9.05 -8.27 -7.20
CA VAL A 218 9.41 -7.81 -8.54
C VAL A 218 9.91 -6.36 -8.46
N TYR A 219 11.17 -6.15 -8.86
CA TYR A 219 11.78 -4.83 -8.91
C TYR A 219 11.15 -3.98 -10.02
N VAL A 220 10.73 -2.77 -9.65
CA VAL A 220 10.33 -1.71 -10.59
C VAL A 220 10.88 -0.37 -10.09
N ASP A 221 11.54 0.37 -10.97
CA ASP A 221 11.98 1.75 -10.70
C ASP A 221 10.79 2.60 -10.24
N TYR A 222 11.00 3.41 -9.20
CA TYR A 222 9.94 4.24 -8.61
C TYR A 222 9.15 5.06 -9.66
N ARG A 223 9.83 5.61 -10.67
CA ARG A 223 9.22 6.43 -11.75
C ARG A 223 8.26 5.64 -12.63
N ARG A 224 8.33 4.30 -12.59
CA ARG A 224 7.53 3.38 -13.42
C ARG A 224 6.56 2.53 -12.60
N ARG A 225 6.39 2.79 -11.29
CA ARG A 225 5.40 2.11 -10.45
C ARG A 225 3.98 2.64 -10.62
N PHE A 226 3.85 3.92 -10.96
CA PHE A 226 2.57 4.64 -11.01
C PHE A 226 2.40 5.41 -12.33
N GLY A 227 1.18 5.87 -12.63
CA GLY A 227 0.89 6.73 -13.78
C GLY A 227 0.87 6.02 -15.14
N THR A 228 0.95 6.78 -16.23
CA THR A 228 0.83 6.28 -17.62
C THR A 228 2.08 5.53 -18.10
N ALA A 229 3.25 5.88 -17.58
CA ALA A 229 4.54 5.25 -17.87
C ALA A 229 4.80 3.95 -17.07
N LYS A 230 3.76 3.38 -16.48
CA LYS A 230 3.84 2.19 -15.62
C LYS A 230 4.53 1.01 -16.33
N ALA A 231 5.39 0.30 -15.61
CA ALA A 231 6.12 -0.86 -16.11
C ALA A 231 5.16 -1.97 -16.61
N LYS A 232 5.57 -2.71 -17.64
CA LYS A 232 4.72 -3.73 -18.29
C LYS A 232 4.30 -4.84 -17.34
N CYS A 233 5.18 -5.28 -16.43
CA CYS A 233 4.87 -6.32 -15.44
C CYS A 233 3.85 -5.88 -14.37
N LEU A 234 3.49 -4.60 -14.31
CA LEU A 234 2.48 -4.09 -13.38
C LEU A 234 1.12 -3.84 -14.04
N LYS A 235 0.98 -4.15 -15.33
CA LYS A 235 -0.24 -3.98 -16.12
C LYS A 235 -1.05 -5.27 -16.16
#